data_AF-A0A418BR62-F1
#
_entry.id   AF-A0A418BR62-F1
#
_cell.length_a   1.000
_cell.length_b   1.000
_cell.length_c   1.000
_cell.angle_alpha   90.00
_cell.angle_beta   90.00
_cell.angle_gamma   90.00
#
_symmetry.space_group_name_H-M   'P 1'
#
loop_
_entity.id
_entity.type
_entity.pdbx_description
1 polymer ?
#
loop_
_entity_poly.entity_id
_entity_poly.type
_entity_poly.pdbx_seq_one_letter_code
_entity_poly.pdbx_strand_id
1 'polypeptide(L)'
;MTKASTSAPIPTPSAPKPPSATQAPGTTAKPIITTGAPVSTASPVNPSGAPATTTAPVYTTKTPVITTSAPVNPTQAPVTPSPPVSDCGSCTNCYYAPTNACFVGWSQGQCNSASALKWCGAGAQPPTPSSSAPTPTYPPAPTYAPATTKASTSAPIPTPSAPKPSSATPTNAPAPGPSTGLTNILPKSLFLQIFPQALPIYKYENLVAIADKYPEFANTGNADVDRREVAAFLGQISLESGDLRYVEEINKSTMCQQSPKYPCAAGKQYFGRGPIQLSWNYNYKDFGKAVNLDLVASPELVATDYDLVWWSALWYWNDERWNGNIHKVVGLPGGFAKATFIINGGLECGVNPPNRDSEKSRIASFKKFCELLGVAPGDNLSCQTADFPPKAL
;
A
#
# COMPACT_ATOMS: atom_id res chain seq x y z
N MET A 1 42.76 47.86 34.64
CA MET A 1 44.02 47.30 34.10
C MET A 1 43.76 45.87 33.69
N THR A 2 43.57 45.67 32.40
CA THR A 2 43.13 44.45 31.71
C THR A 2 44.34 43.52 31.53
N LYS A 3 44.26 42.27 32.02
CA LYS A 3 45.25 41.22 31.71
C LYS A 3 44.81 40.47 30.46
N ALA A 4 45.60 40.60 29.40
CA ALA A 4 45.53 39.77 28.21
C ALA A 4 46.24 38.42 28.50
N SER A 5 45.61 37.32 28.10
CA SER A 5 46.21 35.99 28.05
C SER A 5 46.34 35.59 26.59
N THR A 6 47.56 35.37 26.12
CA THR A 6 47.92 35.00 24.76
C THR A 6 47.76 33.48 24.57
N SER A 7 46.94 33.07 23.60
CA SER A 7 46.76 31.67 23.19
C SER A 7 47.70 31.33 22.02
N ALA A 8 48.40 30.20 22.12
CA ALA A 8 49.25 29.65 21.07
C ALA A 8 48.42 29.02 19.92
N PRO A 9 48.96 28.93 18.68
CA PRO A 9 48.22 28.44 17.52
C PRO A 9 48.12 26.91 17.47
N ILE A 10 46.93 26.43 17.07
CA ILE A 10 46.58 25.02 16.88
C ILE A 10 47.07 24.54 15.49
N PRO A 11 47.68 23.34 15.37
CA PRO A 11 48.11 22.81 14.08
C PRO A 11 46.92 22.28 13.26
N THR A 12 46.91 22.60 11.96
CA THR A 12 45.95 22.14 10.96
C THR A 12 46.27 20.70 10.50
N PRO A 13 45.29 19.79 10.36
CA PRO A 13 45.53 18.47 9.78
C PRO A 13 45.49 18.50 8.25
N SER A 14 46.49 17.87 7.65
CA SER A 14 46.69 17.69 6.21
C SER A 14 45.60 16.84 5.54
N ALA A 15 45.19 17.25 4.34
CA ALA A 15 44.21 16.56 3.50
C ALA A 15 44.75 15.23 2.91
N PRO A 16 43.94 14.16 2.78
CA PRO A 16 44.35 12.92 2.13
C PRO A 16 44.34 13.04 0.59
N LYS A 17 45.35 12.40 -0.03
CA LYS A 17 45.61 12.30 -1.47
C LYS A 17 44.55 11.41 -2.19
N PRO A 18 44.06 11.78 -3.39
CA PRO A 18 43.10 10.97 -4.13
C PRO A 18 43.74 9.74 -4.80
N PRO A 19 43.03 8.60 -4.90
CA PRO A 19 43.50 7.42 -5.62
C PRO A 19 43.39 7.57 -7.15
N SER A 20 44.33 6.93 -7.84
CA SER A 20 44.52 6.95 -9.29
C SER A 20 43.40 6.26 -10.07
N ALA A 21 43.04 6.83 -11.22
CA ALA A 21 42.08 6.30 -12.17
C ALA A 21 42.64 5.12 -12.97
N THR A 22 41.93 4.00 -12.98
CA THR A 22 42.17 2.86 -13.89
C THR A 22 41.19 2.94 -15.05
N GLN A 23 41.74 2.85 -16.27
CA GLN A 23 41.05 2.96 -17.55
C GLN A 23 40.13 1.76 -17.82
N ALA A 24 38.98 2.03 -18.44
CA ALA A 24 38.09 1.02 -19.03
C ALA A 24 38.43 0.82 -20.53
N PRO A 25 38.40 -0.42 -21.06
CA PRO A 25 38.42 -0.63 -22.51
C PRO A 25 37.01 -0.51 -23.09
N GLY A 26 36.87 0.33 -24.11
CA GLY A 26 35.65 0.46 -24.91
C GLY A 26 35.48 -0.67 -25.93
N THR A 27 34.24 -0.96 -26.29
CA THR A 27 33.90 -1.64 -27.55
C THR A 27 32.72 -0.97 -28.22
N THR A 28 32.84 -0.93 -29.55
CA THR A 28 32.06 -0.16 -30.51
C THR A 28 30.94 -1.03 -31.08
N ALA A 29 29.70 -0.52 -31.13
CA ALA A 29 28.64 -1.11 -31.94
C ALA A 29 28.06 -0.02 -32.85
N LYS A 30 28.15 -0.24 -34.17
CA LYS A 30 27.49 0.57 -35.21
C LYS A 30 26.14 -0.07 -35.59
N PRO A 31 25.18 0.73 -36.10
CA PRO A 31 23.76 0.40 -36.14
C PRO A 31 23.33 -0.36 -37.39
N ILE A 32 22.24 -1.14 -37.27
CA ILE A 32 21.49 -1.67 -38.41
C ILE A 32 20.21 -0.84 -38.56
N ILE A 33 20.08 -0.20 -39.71
CA ILE A 33 18.89 0.46 -40.23
C ILE A 33 18.16 -0.56 -41.12
N THR A 34 16.85 -0.69 -41.00
CA THR A 34 16.00 -1.07 -42.14
C THR A 34 14.68 -0.31 -42.10
N THR A 35 14.41 0.32 -43.23
CA THR A 35 13.34 1.22 -43.65
C THR A 35 12.10 0.47 -44.15
N GLY A 36 10.92 1.12 -44.11
CA GLY A 36 9.78 0.74 -44.95
C GLY A 36 8.41 1.26 -44.48
N ALA A 37 7.99 2.44 -44.98
CA ALA A 37 6.60 2.94 -45.02
C ALA A 37 5.95 2.55 -46.39
N PRO A 38 4.76 3.03 -46.85
CA PRO A 38 3.65 3.75 -46.21
C PRO A 38 2.20 3.29 -46.60
N VAL A 39 1.21 3.82 -45.87
CA VAL A 39 -0.15 4.36 -46.19
C VAL A 39 -0.88 3.98 -47.52
N SER A 40 -2.19 3.71 -47.41
CA SER A 40 -3.20 4.13 -48.41
C SER A 40 -4.61 4.32 -47.80
N THR A 41 -5.39 5.20 -48.45
CA THR A 41 -6.51 6.02 -47.96
C THR A 41 -7.88 5.70 -48.60
N ALA A 42 -8.95 5.99 -47.82
CA ALA A 42 -10.26 6.59 -48.18
C ALA A 42 -11.38 5.82 -48.96
N SER A 43 -12.54 5.69 -48.29
CA SER A 43 -13.95 6.08 -48.64
C SER A 43 -14.63 5.56 -49.93
N PRO A 44 -15.99 5.37 -50.02
CA PRO A 44 -17.03 6.40 -49.73
C PRO A 44 -18.42 5.92 -49.22
N VAL A 45 -19.39 6.84 -49.31
CA VAL A 45 -20.64 7.13 -48.55
C VAL A 45 -21.92 6.35 -48.98
N ASN A 46 -22.88 6.30 -48.04
CA ASN A 46 -24.34 5.94 -48.04
C ASN A 46 -25.18 6.62 -49.17
N PRO A 47 -26.46 6.25 -49.49
CA PRO A 47 -27.65 6.61 -48.66
C PRO A 47 -28.99 5.81 -48.86
N SER A 48 -30.04 6.27 -48.14
CA SER A 48 -31.51 6.19 -48.41
C SER A 48 -32.29 5.03 -47.74
N GLY A 49 -33.50 5.14 -47.19
CA GLY A 49 -34.56 6.16 -47.13
C GLY A 49 -35.81 5.58 -46.40
N ALA A 50 -36.73 6.46 -45.94
CA ALA A 50 -37.92 6.27 -45.07
C ALA A 50 -39.11 5.46 -45.73
N PRO A 51 -40.40 5.36 -45.24
CA PRO A 51 -41.14 6.21 -44.27
C PRO A 51 -42.30 5.63 -43.37
N ALA A 52 -42.68 6.42 -42.34
CA ALA A 52 -44.02 6.89 -41.90
C ALA A 52 -45.17 6.02 -41.26
N THR A 53 -45.65 6.53 -40.09
CA THR A 53 -47.07 6.83 -39.63
C THR A 53 -48.09 5.67 -39.43
N THR A 54 -49.10 5.63 -38.52
CA THR A 54 -49.78 6.59 -37.59
C THR A 54 -50.85 5.87 -36.72
N THR A 55 -51.18 6.44 -35.54
CA THR A 55 -52.50 6.52 -34.81
C THR A 55 -53.22 5.25 -34.28
N ALA A 56 -53.96 5.19 -33.17
CA ALA A 56 -54.25 6.06 -32.00
C ALA A 56 -55.11 5.22 -30.97
N PRO A 57 -56.00 5.76 -30.09
CA PRO A 57 -55.83 5.72 -28.63
C PRO A 57 -57.03 5.10 -27.85
N VAL A 58 -56.93 4.91 -26.52
CA VAL A 58 -58.11 4.91 -25.62
C VAL A 58 -57.78 5.58 -24.28
N TYR A 59 -58.65 6.53 -23.90
CA TYR A 59 -58.70 7.32 -22.67
C TYR A 59 -59.73 6.74 -21.68
N THR A 60 -59.53 6.95 -20.36
CA THR A 60 -60.52 7.45 -19.36
C THR A 60 -59.82 7.49 -17.96
N THR A 61 -59.47 8.63 -17.34
CA THR A 61 -60.25 9.59 -16.50
C THR A 61 -61.01 8.93 -15.33
N LYS A 62 -61.06 9.41 -14.06
CA LYS A 62 -60.60 10.63 -13.35
C LYS A 62 -60.93 10.46 -11.84
N THR A 63 -59.96 10.75 -10.94
CA THR A 63 -59.98 11.61 -9.69
C THR A 63 -61.07 11.47 -8.56
N PRO A 64 -60.99 12.17 -7.39
CA PRO A 64 -59.94 12.40 -6.35
C PRO A 64 -60.42 12.34 -4.85
N VAL A 65 -59.53 12.77 -3.90
CA VAL A 65 -59.73 13.47 -2.58
C VAL A 65 -59.55 12.64 -1.28
N ILE A 66 -58.40 12.76 -0.55
CA ILE A 66 -58.06 13.57 0.68
C ILE A 66 -58.86 13.15 1.94
N THR A 67 -58.33 12.79 3.13
CA THR A 67 -57.58 13.62 4.12
C THR A 67 -57.07 12.83 5.36
N THR A 68 -55.94 13.27 5.93
CA THR A 68 -55.53 13.40 7.37
C THR A 68 -55.18 12.24 8.32
N SER A 69 -53.92 12.30 8.80
CA SER A 69 -53.42 12.36 10.20
C SER A 69 -53.42 11.13 11.15
N ALA A 70 -52.22 10.86 11.70
CA ALA A 70 -51.91 10.01 12.87
C ALA A 70 -52.28 10.70 14.22
N PRO A 71 -52.02 10.17 15.45
CA PRO A 71 -51.38 8.90 15.86
C PRO A 71 -52.09 8.15 17.05
N VAL A 72 -51.45 7.07 17.52
CA VAL A 72 -51.40 6.41 18.87
C VAL A 72 -51.82 4.93 19.00
N ASN A 73 -50.83 4.15 19.45
CA ASN A 73 -50.79 2.74 19.91
C ASN A 73 -51.69 2.53 21.17
N PRO A 74 -51.97 1.32 21.74
CA PRO A 74 -51.24 0.05 21.61
C PRO A 74 -52.07 -1.26 21.65
N THR A 75 -51.70 -2.29 20.88
CA THR A 75 -51.81 -3.69 21.35
C THR A 75 -50.91 -4.61 20.54
N GLN A 76 -50.11 -5.40 21.26
CA GLN A 76 -49.18 -6.40 20.75
C GLN A 76 -49.94 -7.70 20.42
N ALA A 77 -49.72 -8.24 19.23
CA ALA A 77 -50.00 -9.63 18.83
C ALA A 77 -49.16 -9.97 17.58
N PRO A 78 -49.11 -11.23 17.15
CA PRO A 78 -48.07 -12.23 17.42
C PRO A 78 -46.90 -12.16 16.44
N VAL A 79 -45.71 -12.53 16.92
CA VAL A 79 -44.50 -12.77 16.11
C VAL A 79 -44.77 -13.81 15.02
N THR A 80 -44.88 -13.35 13.77
CA THR A 80 -44.54 -14.16 12.60
C THR A 80 -43.07 -14.54 12.68
N PRO A 81 -42.68 -15.78 12.28
CA PRO A 81 -41.27 -16.11 12.17
C PRO A 81 -40.65 -15.16 11.15
N SER A 82 -39.71 -14.32 11.60
CA SER A 82 -38.85 -13.57 10.70
C SER A 82 -38.23 -14.57 9.72
N PRO A 83 -38.20 -14.27 8.40
CA PRO A 83 -37.38 -15.05 7.49
C PRO A 83 -35.95 -15.05 8.04
N PRO A 84 -35.19 -16.15 7.89
CA PRO A 84 -33.84 -16.23 8.42
C PRO A 84 -33.09 -15.00 7.93
N VAL A 85 -32.57 -14.21 8.88
CA VAL A 85 -31.75 -13.05 8.57
C VAL A 85 -30.62 -13.61 7.73
N SER A 86 -30.63 -13.34 6.43
CA SER A 86 -29.52 -13.73 5.58
C SER A 86 -28.27 -13.12 6.21
N ASP A 87 -27.21 -13.90 6.46
CA ASP A 87 -25.93 -13.39 6.98
C ASP A 87 -25.23 -12.42 6.01
N CYS A 88 -25.98 -11.77 5.14
CA CYS A 88 -25.58 -10.83 4.10
C CYS A 88 -26.09 -9.42 4.40
N GLY A 89 -27.02 -9.23 5.35
CA GLY A 89 -27.66 -7.93 5.57
C GLY A 89 -28.25 -7.35 4.28
N SER A 90 -27.88 -6.12 3.91
CA SER A 90 -28.23 -5.47 2.64
C SER A 90 -27.24 -5.72 1.50
N CYS A 91 -26.22 -6.56 1.71
CA CYS A 91 -25.18 -6.79 0.73
C CYS A 91 -25.67 -7.64 -0.44
N THR A 92 -25.43 -7.16 -1.67
CA THR A 92 -25.85 -7.82 -2.92
C THR A 92 -24.69 -8.37 -3.75
N ASN A 93 -23.47 -8.37 -3.21
CA ASN A 93 -22.29 -8.94 -3.86
C ASN A 93 -21.46 -9.75 -2.85
N CYS A 94 -20.32 -9.25 -2.39
CA CYS A 94 -19.44 -9.98 -1.50
C CYS A 94 -19.45 -9.37 -0.09
N TYR A 95 -19.84 -10.14 0.91
CA TYR A 95 -20.05 -9.71 2.28
C TYR A 95 -18.95 -10.21 3.21
N TYR A 96 -18.54 -9.36 4.15
CA TYR A 96 -17.59 -9.69 5.20
C TYR A 96 -18.20 -9.45 6.58
N ALA A 97 -18.54 -10.56 7.26
CA ALA A 97 -19.26 -10.55 8.53
C ALA A 97 -18.55 -9.79 9.67
N PRO A 98 -17.22 -9.90 9.88
CA PRO A 98 -16.54 -9.27 11.00
C PRO A 98 -16.63 -7.74 11.05
N THR A 99 -16.84 -7.07 9.90
CA THR A 99 -16.98 -5.60 9.83
C THR A 99 -18.27 -5.14 9.16
N ASN A 100 -19.18 -6.07 8.83
CA ASN A 100 -20.42 -5.81 8.09
C ASN A 100 -20.18 -5.10 6.74
N ALA A 101 -19.03 -5.33 6.10
CA ALA A 101 -18.67 -4.68 4.84
C ALA A 101 -19.29 -5.40 3.62
N CYS A 102 -19.65 -4.63 2.60
CA CYS A 102 -20.13 -5.15 1.32
C CYS A 102 -19.29 -4.62 0.16
N PHE A 103 -18.60 -5.51 -0.54
CA PHE A 103 -17.82 -5.19 -1.73
C PHE A 103 -18.71 -5.22 -2.98
N VAL A 104 -19.44 -4.12 -3.19
CA VAL A 104 -20.31 -3.94 -4.36
C VAL A 104 -19.48 -3.95 -5.64
N GLY A 105 -19.94 -4.68 -6.66
CA GLY A 105 -19.24 -4.81 -7.95
C GLY A 105 -18.21 -5.94 -8.04
N TRP A 106 -17.95 -6.66 -6.95
CA TRP A 106 -17.16 -7.90 -7.01
C TRP A 106 -17.98 -9.02 -7.65
N SER A 107 -17.30 -9.89 -8.40
CA SER A 107 -17.87 -11.15 -8.92
C SER A 107 -17.86 -12.26 -7.86
N GLN A 108 -18.69 -13.29 -8.07
CA GLN A 108 -18.71 -14.46 -7.19
C GLN A 108 -17.33 -15.15 -7.10
N GLY A 109 -16.59 -15.20 -8.20
CA GLY A 109 -15.23 -15.76 -8.22
C GLY A 109 -14.25 -14.97 -7.35
N GLN A 110 -14.30 -13.63 -7.41
CA GLN A 110 -13.48 -12.77 -6.56
C GLN A 110 -13.89 -12.87 -5.08
N CYS A 111 -15.18 -13.09 -4.81
CA CYS A 111 -15.63 -13.30 -3.44
C CYS A 111 -15.11 -14.63 -2.86
N ASN A 112 -15.21 -15.69 -3.66
CA ASN A 112 -14.80 -17.04 -3.25
C ASN A 112 -13.28 -17.21 -3.15
N SER A 113 -12.47 -16.26 -3.65
CA SER A 113 -11.00 -16.32 -3.53
C SER A 113 -10.49 -16.02 -2.12
N ALA A 114 -11.36 -15.57 -1.20
CA ALA A 114 -11.02 -15.40 0.21
C ALA A 114 -12.06 -16.11 1.08
N SER A 115 -11.62 -17.08 1.88
CA SER A 115 -12.48 -17.94 2.70
C SER A 115 -13.28 -17.20 3.78
N ALA A 116 -12.85 -15.99 4.15
CA ALA A 116 -13.54 -15.15 5.12
C ALA A 116 -14.69 -14.32 4.51
N LEU A 117 -14.82 -14.31 3.18
CA LEU A 117 -15.84 -13.56 2.45
C LEU A 117 -17.00 -14.47 2.03
N LYS A 118 -18.22 -13.94 2.09
CA LYS A 118 -19.45 -14.64 1.73
C LYS A 118 -20.08 -14.01 0.51
N TRP A 119 -20.33 -14.78 -0.54
CA TRP A 119 -21.12 -14.30 -1.68
C TRP A 119 -22.60 -14.18 -1.29
N CYS A 120 -23.15 -13.02 -1.58
CA CYS A 120 -24.49 -12.55 -1.22
C CYS A 120 -25.26 -11.98 -2.44
N GLY A 121 -24.69 -12.08 -3.64
CA GLY A 121 -25.39 -11.71 -4.87
C GLY A 121 -26.39 -12.76 -5.32
N ALA A 122 -27.50 -12.30 -5.92
CA ALA A 122 -28.53 -13.18 -6.47
C ALA A 122 -27.91 -14.14 -7.50
N GLY A 123 -28.07 -15.44 -7.26
CA GLY A 123 -27.49 -16.49 -8.08
C GLY A 123 -28.02 -16.44 -9.51
N ALA A 124 -27.16 -16.05 -10.44
CA ALA A 124 -27.21 -16.47 -11.83
C ALA A 124 -25.79 -16.94 -12.19
N GLN A 125 -25.71 -18.13 -12.79
CA GLN A 125 -24.50 -18.62 -13.45
C GLN A 125 -23.84 -17.51 -14.30
N PRO A 126 -22.50 -17.54 -14.44
CA PRO A 126 -21.74 -16.41 -14.97
C PRO A 126 -22.24 -15.97 -16.35
N PRO A 127 -22.66 -14.71 -16.54
CA PRO A 127 -22.75 -14.14 -17.87
C PRO A 127 -21.34 -13.72 -18.31
N THR A 128 -21.01 -14.09 -19.55
CA THR A 128 -19.81 -13.67 -20.30
C THR A 128 -19.62 -12.14 -20.28
N PRO A 129 -18.38 -11.63 -20.27
CA PRO A 129 -18.12 -10.22 -20.05
C PRO A 129 -18.53 -9.37 -21.26
N SER A 130 -19.27 -8.29 -21.02
CA SER A 130 -19.28 -7.15 -21.92
C SER A 130 -19.30 -5.84 -21.14
N SER A 131 -18.48 -4.92 -21.64
CA SER A 131 -18.08 -3.63 -21.10
C SER A 131 -19.20 -2.61 -21.01
N SER A 132 -19.24 -1.82 -19.94
CA SER A 132 -19.27 -0.33 -19.94
C SER A 132 -19.64 0.20 -18.54
N ALA A 133 -18.81 1.09 -17.98
CA ALA A 133 -19.06 1.80 -16.72
C ALA A 133 -19.80 3.15 -16.96
N PRO A 134 -20.46 3.71 -15.94
CA PRO A 134 -20.02 5.03 -15.46
C PRO A 134 -20.04 5.22 -13.93
N THR A 135 -19.36 6.29 -13.52
CA THR A 135 -18.86 6.71 -12.19
C THR A 135 -19.90 7.26 -11.19
N PRO A 136 -19.69 7.09 -9.87
CA PRO A 136 -20.50 7.77 -8.84
C PRO A 136 -19.74 8.85 -8.04
N THR A 137 -20.47 9.90 -7.69
CA THR A 137 -20.12 10.97 -6.74
C THR A 137 -20.62 10.64 -5.31
N TYR A 138 -19.85 10.99 -4.27
CA TYR A 138 -20.23 10.84 -2.85
C TYR A 138 -20.09 12.14 -2.04
N PRO A 139 -21.01 12.40 -1.09
CA PRO A 139 -20.75 13.21 0.11
C PRO A 139 -20.88 12.38 1.42
N PRO A 140 -20.50 12.94 2.58
CA PRO A 140 -19.65 12.25 3.55
C PRO A 140 -20.37 11.61 4.74
N ALA A 141 -19.62 10.73 5.42
CA ALA A 141 -20.00 9.99 6.62
C ALA A 141 -19.96 10.82 7.91
N PRO A 142 -20.73 10.41 8.93
CA PRO A 142 -20.39 10.72 10.31
C PRO A 142 -20.05 9.48 11.16
N THR A 143 -19.15 9.78 12.09
CA THR A 143 -18.50 9.08 13.20
C THR A 143 -19.38 8.30 14.17
N TYR A 144 -18.81 7.25 14.76
CA TYR A 144 -19.24 6.69 16.05
C TYR A 144 -18.08 6.49 17.04
N ALA A 145 -18.39 6.74 18.31
CA ALA A 145 -17.58 6.49 19.49
C ALA A 145 -17.73 5.02 20.00
N PRO A 146 -16.78 4.49 20.78
CA PRO A 146 -16.63 3.05 20.99
C PRO A 146 -17.30 2.53 22.27
N ALA A 147 -17.69 1.26 22.24
CA ALA A 147 -18.08 0.50 23.41
C ALA A 147 -17.13 -0.68 23.66
N THR A 148 -17.05 -1.03 24.94
CA THR A 148 -16.02 -1.76 25.66
C THR A 148 -16.14 -3.28 25.62
N THR A 149 -14.99 -3.93 25.81
CA THR A 149 -14.76 -5.38 25.89
C THR A 149 -15.11 -5.98 27.25
N LYS A 150 -15.54 -7.26 27.28
CA LYS A 150 -15.25 -8.20 28.37
C LYS A 150 -15.07 -9.63 27.86
N ALA A 151 -14.06 -10.28 28.43
CA ALA A 151 -13.60 -11.65 28.21
C ALA A 151 -14.29 -12.65 29.17
N SER A 152 -14.21 -13.97 28.89
CA SER A 152 -13.70 -15.00 29.82
C SER A 152 -13.70 -16.44 29.24
N THR A 153 -12.53 -17.09 29.34
CA THR A 153 -12.21 -18.49 29.76
C THR A 153 -12.58 -19.77 28.96
N SER A 154 -11.53 -20.40 28.39
CA SER A 154 -11.00 -21.81 28.47
C SER A 154 -11.76 -22.89 29.27
N ALA A 155 -11.77 -24.21 29.03
CA ALA A 155 -11.13 -25.27 28.18
C ALA A 155 -11.99 -26.59 28.40
N PRO A 156 -11.73 -27.86 27.93
CA PRO A 156 -10.49 -28.50 27.45
C PRO A 156 -10.58 -29.50 26.25
N ILE A 157 -9.40 -30.06 25.94
CA ILE A 157 -8.93 -30.89 24.81
C ILE A 157 -9.37 -32.38 24.88
N PRO A 158 -9.49 -33.07 23.72
CA PRO A 158 -9.03 -34.46 23.60
C PRO A 158 -8.04 -34.72 22.45
N THR A 159 -7.21 -35.75 22.65
CA THR A 159 -6.05 -36.23 21.88
C THR A 159 -6.39 -37.09 20.63
N PRO A 160 -5.42 -37.40 19.75
CA PRO A 160 -5.65 -37.65 18.32
C PRO A 160 -5.79 -39.13 17.93
N SER A 161 -6.54 -39.40 16.85
CA SER A 161 -6.57 -40.69 16.14
C SER A 161 -5.89 -40.59 14.77
N ALA A 162 -5.10 -41.61 14.43
CA ALA A 162 -4.26 -41.73 13.24
C ALA A 162 -5.06 -41.89 11.91
N PRO A 163 -4.44 -41.64 10.74
CA PRO A 163 -5.14 -41.45 9.47
C PRO A 163 -5.37 -42.74 8.67
N LYS A 164 -6.50 -42.79 7.96
CA LYS A 164 -6.87 -43.83 6.98
C LYS A 164 -6.34 -43.44 5.58
N PRO A 165 -5.77 -44.35 4.78
CA PRO A 165 -5.32 -44.05 3.42
C PRO A 165 -6.49 -44.14 2.44
N SER A 166 -6.64 -43.15 1.55
CA SER A 166 -7.54 -43.26 0.39
C SER A 166 -6.92 -42.64 -0.86
N SER A 167 -6.53 -43.52 -1.78
CA SER A 167 -6.72 -43.45 -3.24
C SER A 167 -6.65 -42.09 -3.94
N ALA A 168 -5.53 -41.84 -4.61
CA ALA A 168 -5.35 -40.75 -5.58
C ALA A 168 -6.08 -41.04 -6.91
N THR A 169 -6.72 -40.01 -7.46
CA THR A 169 -7.12 -39.93 -8.89
C THR A 169 -6.29 -38.81 -9.53
N PRO A 170 -5.69 -38.99 -10.73
CA PRO A 170 -4.81 -37.99 -11.32
C PRO A 170 -5.61 -36.97 -12.14
N THR A 171 -5.58 -35.70 -11.73
CA THR A 171 -6.03 -34.60 -12.58
C THR A 171 -4.82 -33.73 -12.92
N ASN A 172 -4.34 -33.86 -14.15
CA ASN A 172 -3.33 -32.99 -14.73
C ASN A 172 -3.93 -31.61 -15.03
N ALA A 173 -3.67 -30.64 -14.15
CA ALA A 173 -3.57 -29.23 -14.48
C ALA A 173 -2.35 -28.70 -13.70
N PRO A 174 -1.45 -27.89 -14.29
CA PRO A 174 -0.34 -27.32 -13.53
C PRO A 174 -0.93 -26.44 -12.43
N ALA A 175 -0.76 -26.85 -11.18
CA ALA A 175 -1.01 -25.97 -10.06
C ALA A 175 -0.13 -24.71 -10.25
N PRO A 176 -0.63 -23.50 -10.02
CA PRO A 176 0.26 -22.37 -9.85
C PRO A 176 1.25 -22.77 -8.76
N GLY A 177 2.55 -22.69 -9.07
CA GLY A 177 3.61 -23.05 -8.14
C GLY A 177 3.41 -22.33 -6.79
N PRO A 178 3.98 -22.84 -5.69
CA PRO A 178 3.88 -22.17 -4.41
C PRO A 178 4.32 -20.72 -4.60
N SER A 179 3.41 -19.78 -4.37
CA SER A 179 3.78 -18.37 -4.33
C SER A 179 4.91 -18.23 -3.31
N THR A 180 5.93 -17.44 -3.62
CA THR A 180 7.06 -17.13 -2.73
C THR A 180 7.17 -15.61 -2.61
N GLY A 181 7.73 -15.11 -1.51
CA GLY A 181 7.88 -13.66 -1.29
C GLY A 181 6.60 -12.94 -0.84
N LEU A 182 6.48 -11.66 -1.18
CA LEU A 182 5.50 -10.72 -0.62
C LEU A 182 4.05 -11.22 -0.70
N THR A 183 3.63 -11.84 -1.80
CA THR A 183 2.23 -12.23 -2.02
C THR A 183 1.74 -13.31 -1.06
N ASN A 184 2.64 -14.08 -0.44
CA ASN A 184 2.30 -15.05 0.60
C ASN A 184 1.86 -14.39 1.90
N ILE A 185 2.49 -13.27 2.22
CA ILE A 185 2.30 -12.58 3.49
C ILE A 185 1.25 -11.49 3.32
N LEU A 186 1.28 -10.77 2.20
CA LEU A 186 0.37 -9.70 1.86
C LEU A 186 -0.35 -10.02 0.55
N PRO A 187 -1.41 -10.86 0.57
CA PRO A 187 -2.25 -11.06 -0.60
C PRO A 187 -3.01 -9.78 -0.95
N LYS A 188 -3.40 -9.63 -2.22
CA LYS A 188 -4.12 -8.45 -2.73
C LYS A 188 -5.36 -8.11 -1.89
N SER A 189 -6.13 -9.12 -1.49
CA SER A 189 -7.33 -8.95 -0.67
C SER A 189 -7.00 -8.28 0.67
N LEU A 190 -5.93 -8.71 1.34
CA LEU A 190 -5.48 -8.10 2.58
C LEU A 190 -4.97 -6.67 2.34
N PHE A 191 -4.20 -6.42 1.29
CA PHE A 191 -3.76 -5.06 0.93
C PHE A 191 -4.93 -4.10 0.76
N LEU A 192 -5.95 -4.50 0.01
CA LEU A 192 -7.16 -3.69 -0.20
C LEU A 192 -7.98 -3.52 1.10
N GLN A 193 -7.97 -4.52 1.98
CA GLN A 193 -8.61 -4.44 3.29
C GLN A 193 -7.92 -3.44 4.22
N ILE A 194 -6.59 -3.41 4.24
CA ILE A 194 -5.83 -2.54 5.15
C ILE A 194 -5.70 -1.11 4.64
N PHE A 195 -5.72 -0.89 3.33
CA PHE A 195 -5.68 0.44 2.70
C PHE A 195 -6.91 0.68 1.79
N PRO A 196 -8.13 0.72 2.34
CA PRO A 196 -9.35 0.84 1.56
C PRO A 196 -9.50 2.20 0.86
N GLN A 197 -8.72 3.19 1.27
CA GLN A 197 -8.71 4.55 0.72
C GLN A 197 -7.40 4.89 0.00
N ALA A 198 -6.58 3.89 -0.33
CA ALA A 198 -5.37 4.11 -1.10
C ALA A 198 -5.70 4.84 -2.41
N LEU A 199 -4.90 5.86 -2.75
CA LEU A 199 -5.04 6.55 -4.03
C LEU A 199 -4.82 5.59 -5.21
N PRO A 200 -5.47 5.81 -6.37
CA PRO A 200 -5.34 4.92 -7.53
C PRO A 200 -3.92 4.71 -8.08
N ILE A 201 -2.97 5.59 -7.72
CA ILE A 201 -1.54 5.46 -8.07
C ILE A 201 -0.88 4.27 -7.35
N TYR A 202 -1.38 3.88 -6.18
CA TYR A 202 -0.85 2.79 -5.35
C TYR A 202 -1.43 1.43 -5.75
N LYS A 203 -1.12 0.98 -6.96
CA LYS A 203 -1.58 -0.32 -7.47
C LYS A 203 -0.83 -1.48 -6.82
N TYR A 204 -1.57 -2.48 -6.36
CA TYR A 204 -0.99 -3.69 -5.75
C TYR A 204 -0.10 -4.47 -6.73
N GLU A 205 -0.49 -4.55 -8.00
CA GLU A 205 0.27 -5.26 -9.03
C GLU A 205 1.67 -4.65 -9.21
N ASN A 206 1.76 -3.32 -9.17
CA ASN A 206 3.03 -2.61 -9.25
C ASN A 206 3.86 -2.81 -7.97
N LEU A 207 3.23 -2.84 -6.78
CA LEU A 207 3.93 -3.21 -5.54
C LEU A 207 4.59 -4.59 -5.66
N VAL A 208 3.85 -5.60 -6.14
CA VAL A 208 4.38 -6.96 -6.31
C VAL A 208 5.49 -6.98 -7.35
N ALA A 209 5.27 -6.39 -8.54
CA ALA A 209 6.26 -6.38 -9.61
C ALA A 209 7.57 -5.67 -9.23
N ILE A 210 7.51 -4.64 -8.38
CA ILE A 210 8.70 -3.98 -7.84
C ILE A 210 9.32 -4.80 -6.71
N ALA A 211 8.52 -5.42 -5.84
CA ALA A 211 9.04 -6.31 -4.79
C ALA A 211 9.84 -7.49 -5.38
N ASP A 212 9.43 -8.02 -6.54
CA ASP A 212 10.15 -9.08 -7.25
C ASP A 212 11.57 -8.66 -7.70
N LYS A 213 11.89 -7.35 -7.74
CA LYS A 213 13.25 -6.86 -7.98
C LYS A 213 14.16 -6.97 -6.75
N TYR A 214 13.59 -7.24 -5.58
CA TYR A 214 14.26 -7.39 -4.28
C TYR A 214 13.98 -8.80 -3.74
N PRO A 215 14.62 -9.85 -4.28
CA PRO A 215 14.21 -11.24 -4.04
C PRO A 215 14.36 -11.73 -2.59
N GLU A 216 15.09 -11.00 -1.75
CA GLU A 216 15.23 -11.28 -0.31
C GLU A 216 14.13 -10.61 0.53
N PHE A 217 13.49 -9.55 0.03
CA PHE A 217 12.42 -8.85 0.73
C PHE A 217 11.23 -9.79 0.97
N ALA A 218 10.85 -9.93 2.24
CA ALA A 218 9.82 -10.87 2.68
C ALA A 218 10.10 -12.34 2.30
N ASN A 219 11.38 -12.71 2.16
CA ASN A 219 11.81 -14.02 1.68
C ASN A 219 13.21 -14.42 2.18
N THR A 220 13.53 -14.14 3.45
CA THR A 220 14.82 -14.45 4.08
C THR A 220 14.98 -15.94 4.44
N GLY A 221 13.92 -16.72 4.32
CA GLY A 221 13.86 -18.12 4.77
C GLY A 221 13.45 -18.27 6.23
N ASN A 222 13.14 -17.17 6.94
CA ASN A 222 12.56 -17.17 8.27
C ASN A 222 11.19 -16.48 8.25
N ALA A 223 10.13 -17.28 8.34
CA ALA A 223 8.76 -16.78 8.21
C ALA A 223 8.37 -15.69 9.21
N ASP A 224 8.94 -15.69 10.42
CA ASP A 224 8.65 -14.65 11.41
C ASP A 224 9.41 -13.35 11.12
N VAL A 225 10.65 -13.44 10.62
CA VAL A 225 11.42 -12.29 10.13
C VAL A 225 10.71 -11.68 8.93
N ASP A 226 10.27 -12.50 7.97
CA ASP A 226 9.60 -12.06 6.75
C ASP A 226 8.26 -11.38 7.07
N ARG A 227 7.45 -11.96 7.96
CA ARG A 227 6.19 -11.33 8.42
C ARG A 227 6.43 -10.02 9.16
N ARG A 228 7.46 -9.95 10.03
CA ARG A 228 7.81 -8.69 10.72
C ARG A 228 8.31 -7.64 9.74
N GLU A 229 9.09 -8.02 8.74
CA GLU A 229 9.53 -7.10 7.69
C GLU A 229 8.33 -6.50 6.95
N VAL A 230 7.38 -7.32 6.50
CA VAL A 230 6.18 -6.81 5.81
C VAL A 230 5.34 -5.96 6.75
N ALA A 231 5.14 -6.38 8.02
CA ALA A 231 4.42 -5.57 9.00
C ALA A 231 5.08 -4.20 9.23
N ALA A 232 6.41 -4.16 9.29
CA ALA A 232 7.17 -2.93 9.47
C ALA A 232 7.06 -2.04 8.23
N PHE A 233 7.22 -2.61 7.03
CA PHE A 233 7.06 -1.87 5.78
C PHE A 233 5.69 -1.20 5.70
N LEU A 234 4.62 -1.96 5.96
CA LEU A 234 3.24 -1.47 6.02
C LEU A 234 3.06 -0.38 7.10
N GLY A 235 3.62 -0.58 8.29
CA GLY A 235 3.55 0.37 9.39
C GLY A 235 4.23 1.71 9.09
N GLN A 236 5.41 1.65 8.45
CA GLN A 236 6.14 2.85 8.08
C GLN A 236 5.43 3.62 6.97
N ILE A 237 5.06 2.97 5.86
CA ILE A 237 4.38 3.65 4.76
C ILE A 237 2.99 4.19 5.16
N SER A 238 2.31 3.52 6.10
CA SER A 238 1.04 3.97 6.66
C SER A 238 1.18 5.35 7.31
N LEU A 239 2.20 5.56 8.14
CA LEU A 239 2.44 6.87 8.73
C LEU A 239 2.87 7.91 7.68
N GLU A 240 3.86 7.57 6.84
CA GLU A 240 4.45 8.51 5.88
C GLU A 240 3.42 9.05 4.88
N SER A 241 2.57 8.16 4.35
CA SER A 241 1.62 8.50 3.27
C SER A 241 0.19 8.73 3.75
N GLY A 242 -0.06 8.66 5.07
CA GLY A 242 -1.39 8.71 5.65
C GLY A 242 -2.29 7.58 5.14
N ASP A 243 -1.85 6.33 5.31
CA ASP A 243 -2.51 5.12 4.79
C ASP A 243 -2.67 5.13 3.26
N LEU A 244 -1.63 5.56 2.54
CA LEU A 244 -1.61 5.67 1.08
C LEU A 244 -2.65 6.66 0.51
N ARG A 245 -3.14 7.60 1.34
CA ARG A 245 -4.11 8.63 0.92
C ARG A 245 -3.43 9.87 0.34
N TYR A 246 -2.11 10.00 0.52
CA TYR A 246 -1.30 11.07 -0.04
C TYR A 246 -0.14 10.49 -0.83
N VAL A 247 0.10 11.04 -2.03
CA VAL A 247 1.26 10.70 -2.86
C VAL A 247 2.35 11.77 -2.82
N GLU A 248 1.99 12.99 -2.50
CA GLU A 248 2.91 14.09 -2.25
C GLU A 248 2.71 14.63 -0.84
N GLU A 249 3.78 15.14 -0.26
CA GLU A 249 3.77 15.84 1.02
C GLU A 249 2.73 16.96 1.01
N ILE A 250 2.02 17.10 2.13
CA ILE A 250 0.99 18.14 2.30
C ILE A 250 1.64 19.52 2.41
N ASN A 251 2.62 19.64 3.32
CA ASN A 251 3.32 20.89 3.61
C ASN A 251 4.63 21.01 2.82
N LYS A 252 4.49 21.13 1.51
CA LYS A 252 5.62 21.11 0.56
C LYS A 252 6.67 22.17 0.85
N SER A 253 7.93 21.76 0.81
CA SER A 253 9.09 22.67 0.79
C SER A 253 10.09 22.26 -0.30
N THR A 254 11.06 23.12 -0.60
CA THR A 254 12.02 22.83 -1.69
C THR A 254 12.89 21.62 -1.37
N MET A 255 13.21 21.37 -0.10
CA MET A 255 14.09 20.28 0.36
C MET A 255 15.35 20.11 -0.50
N CYS A 256 16.05 21.21 -0.73
CA CYS A 256 17.27 21.24 -1.51
C CYS A 256 18.46 21.54 -0.60
N GLN A 257 19.44 20.63 -0.61
CA GLN A 257 20.77 20.86 -0.06
C GLN A 257 21.77 20.89 -1.22
N GLN A 258 21.96 22.08 -1.79
CA GLN A 258 22.83 22.28 -2.96
C GLN A 258 24.27 21.86 -2.65
N SER A 259 24.84 21.00 -3.48
CA SER A 259 26.27 20.67 -3.47
C SER A 259 26.74 20.21 -4.87
N PRO A 260 28.05 20.16 -5.14
CA PRO A 260 28.56 19.62 -6.41
C PRO A 260 28.15 18.16 -6.65
N LYS A 261 28.07 17.35 -5.59
CA LYS A 261 27.66 15.93 -5.67
C LYS A 261 26.15 15.79 -5.87
N TYR A 262 25.38 16.64 -5.19
CA TYR A 262 23.92 16.64 -5.19
C TYR A 262 23.41 18.01 -5.63
N PRO A 263 23.35 18.29 -6.94
CA PRO A 263 22.80 19.55 -7.43
C PRO A 263 21.28 19.58 -7.26
N CYS A 264 20.72 20.78 -7.22
CA CYS A 264 19.29 21.03 -7.32
C CYS A 264 18.99 21.64 -8.68
N ALA A 265 18.04 21.07 -9.41
CA ALA A 265 17.59 21.59 -10.69
C ALA A 265 16.74 22.86 -10.48
N ALA A 266 16.90 23.84 -11.38
CA ALA A 266 16.15 25.08 -11.32
C ALA A 266 14.63 24.81 -11.40
N GLY A 267 13.87 25.45 -10.51
CA GLY A 267 12.40 25.30 -10.46
C GLY A 267 11.90 23.95 -9.93
N LYS A 268 12.79 23.04 -9.48
CA LYS A 268 12.40 21.74 -8.94
C LYS A 268 12.41 21.73 -7.42
N GLN A 269 11.55 20.88 -6.86
CA GLN A 269 11.37 20.69 -5.42
C GLN A 269 11.38 19.21 -5.08
N TYR A 270 12.00 18.88 -3.95
CA TYR A 270 12.27 17.51 -3.51
C TYR A 270 11.55 17.18 -2.21
N PHE A 271 10.36 17.75 -2.02
CA PHE A 271 9.43 17.35 -0.96
C PHE A 271 9.04 15.86 -1.07
N GLY A 272 8.42 15.33 -0.03
CA GLY A 272 8.06 13.92 0.06
C GLY A 272 7.18 13.44 -1.08
N ARG A 273 7.56 12.33 -1.73
CA ARG A 273 6.73 11.62 -2.72
C ARG A 273 6.70 10.11 -2.49
N GLY A 274 5.58 9.49 -2.83
CA GLY A 274 5.35 8.05 -2.73
C GLY A 274 5.17 7.53 -1.30
N PRO A 275 5.16 6.19 -1.12
CA PRO A 275 4.76 5.53 0.12
C PRO A 275 5.70 5.84 1.30
N ILE A 276 7.00 6.02 1.03
CA ILE A 276 8.01 6.34 2.04
C ILE A 276 8.28 7.86 2.14
N GLN A 277 7.53 8.68 1.39
CA GLN A 277 7.75 10.13 1.27
C GLN A 277 9.21 10.50 0.97
N LEU A 278 9.75 9.93 -0.12
CA LEU A 278 11.12 10.18 -0.58
C LEU A 278 11.36 11.69 -0.68
N SER A 279 12.32 12.17 0.10
CA SER A 279 12.57 13.59 0.32
C SER A 279 14.04 13.94 0.13
N TRP A 280 14.34 15.19 -0.20
CA TRP A 280 15.67 15.76 -0.45
C TRP A 280 16.35 15.37 -1.77
N ASN A 281 16.97 16.37 -2.41
CA ASN A 281 17.68 16.24 -3.69
C ASN A 281 18.70 15.09 -3.74
N TYR A 282 19.39 14.80 -2.65
CA TYR A 282 20.37 13.71 -2.60
C TYR A 282 19.71 12.33 -2.73
N ASN A 283 18.54 12.13 -2.11
CA ASN A 283 17.80 10.87 -2.22
C ASN A 283 17.20 10.71 -3.63
N TYR A 284 16.68 11.78 -4.23
CA TYR A 284 16.22 11.75 -5.62
C TYR A 284 17.38 11.45 -6.59
N LYS A 285 18.58 11.98 -6.33
CA LYS A 285 19.78 11.68 -7.15
C LYS A 285 20.18 10.21 -7.04
N ASP A 286 20.25 9.68 -5.82
CA ASP A 286 20.71 8.31 -5.59
C ASP A 286 19.66 7.29 -6.06
N PHE A 287 18.36 7.55 -5.84
CA PHE A 287 17.28 6.75 -6.40
C PHE A 287 17.26 6.81 -7.93
N GLY A 288 17.38 8.00 -8.50
CA GLY A 288 17.43 8.19 -9.96
C GLY A 288 18.57 7.41 -10.60
N LYS A 289 19.74 7.35 -9.94
CA LYS A 289 20.84 6.49 -10.38
C LYS A 289 20.45 5.01 -10.35
N ALA A 290 19.78 4.54 -9.30
CA ALA A 290 19.37 3.15 -9.18
C ALA A 290 18.36 2.71 -10.27
N VAL A 291 17.50 3.62 -10.72
CA VAL A 291 16.50 3.36 -11.77
C VAL A 291 16.88 3.90 -13.15
N ASN A 292 18.10 4.42 -13.30
CA ASN A 292 18.62 5.01 -14.53
C ASN A 292 17.73 6.14 -15.11
N LEU A 293 17.26 7.04 -14.24
CA LEU A 293 16.48 8.23 -14.59
C LEU A 293 17.06 9.48 -13.91
N ASP A 294 16.94 10.64 -14.57
CA ASP A 294 17.28 11.92 -13.93
C ASP A 294 16.12 12.44 -13.08
N LEU A 295 15.98 11.87 -11.89
CA LEU A 295 14.97 12.29 -10.91
C LEU A 295 15.34 13.58 -10.18
N VAL A 296 16.55 14.13 -10.38
CA VAL A 296 16.86 15.49 -9.92
C VAL A 296 16.19 16.51 -10.82
N ALA A 297 16.19 16.27 -12.13
CA ALA A 297 15.49 17.10 -13.11
C ALA A 297 13.99 16.78 -13.20
N SER A 298 13.56 15.57 -12.86
CA SER A 298 12.14 15.15 -12.97
C SER A 298 11.62 14.47 -11.68
N PRO A 299 11.70 15.11 -10.50
CA PRO A 299 11.29 14.49 -9.24
C PRO A 299 9.79 14.14 -9.18
N GLU A 300 8.94 14.84 -9.93
CA GLU A 300 7.50 14.57 -10.05
C GLU A 300 7.15 13.16 -10.58
N LEU A 301 8.09 12.50 -11.27
CA LEU A 301 7.89 11.13 -11.76
C LEU A 301 7.63 10.14 -10.62
N VAL A 302 8.22 10.35 -9.44
CA VAL A 302 7.99 9.51 -8.26
C VAL A 302 6.52 9.52 -7.81
N ALA A 303 5.76 10.57 -8.10
CA ALA A 303 4.34 10.68 -7.73
C ALA A 303 3.37 10.35 -8.87
N THR A 304 3.85 10.15 -10.09
CA THR A 304 3.01 10.02 -11.30
C THR A 304 3.21 8.70 -12.05
N ASP A 305 4.34 8.04 -11.86
CA ASP A 305 4.63 6.73 -12.45
C ASP A 305 4.30 5.59 -11.47
N TYR A 306 3.53 4.61 -11.95
CA TYR A 306 3.02 3.49 -11.15
C TYR A 306 4.13 2.56 -10.62
N ASP A 307 5.27 2.48 -11.30
CA ASP A 307 6.41 1.68 -10.86
C ASP A 307 7.29 2.49 -9.93
N LEU A 308 7.65 3.73 -10.28
CA LEU A 308 8.54 4.57 -9.48
C LEU A 308 7.97 4.91 -8.10
N VAL A 309 6.64 5.03 -7.99
CA VAL A 309 5.99 5.29 -6.70
C VAL A 309 6.33 4.18 -5.69
N TRP A 310 6.21 2.91 -6.07
CA TRP A 310 6.56 1.78 -5.20
C TRP A 310 8.06 1.53 -5.12
N TRP A 311 8.77 1.72 -6.24
CA TRP A 311 10.20 1.51 -6.31
C TRP A 311 10.95 2.50 -5.43
N SER A 312 10.47 3.73 -5.25
CA SER A 312 11.07 4.67 -4.31
C SER A 312 11.11 4.11 -2.87
N ALA A 313 10.03 3.46 -2.42
CA ALA A 313 9.92 2.89 -1.09
C ALA A 313 10.75 1.61 -0.94
N LEU A 314 10.65 0.68 -1.91
CA LEU A 314 11.40 -0.57 -1.87
C LEU A 314 12.91 -0.37 -2.10
N TRP A 315 13.30 0.61 -2.93
CA TRP A 315 14.69 1.03 -3.00
C TRP A 315 15.17 1.58 -1.67
N TYR A 316 14.42 2.53 -1.07
CA TYR A 316 14.85 3.11 0.21
C TYR A 316 15.02 2.06 1.30
N TRP A 317 14.12 1.07 1.33
CA TRP A 317 14.11 -0.04 2.27
C TRP A 317 15.34 -0.96 2.16
N ASN A 318 15.79 -1.21 0.92
CA ASN A 318 16.84 -2.19 0.62
C ASN A 318 18.23 -1.55 0.36
N ASP A 319 18.32 -0.23 0.26
CA ASP A 319 19.55 0.49 -0.05
C ASP A 319 20.48 0.60 1.18
N GLU A 320 21.80 0.53 0.94
CA GLU A 320 22.81 0.74 1.96
C GLU A 320 23.04 2.23 2.21
N ARG A 321 22.65 2.69 3.40
CA ARG A 321 22.77 4.10 3.80
C ARG A 321 23.79 4.26 4.91
N TRP A 322 24.24 5.50 5.11
CA TRP A 322 25.21 5.85 6.15
C TRP A 322 24.74 5.44 7.57
N ASN A 323 23.43 5.36 7.79
CA ASN A 323 22.79 5.00 9.06
C ASN A 323 22.24 3.56 9.09
N GLY A 324 22.44 2.77 8.04
CA GLY A 324 22.10 1.35 7.95
C GLY A 324 21.22 0.98 6.75
N ASN A 325 20.85 -0.29 6.70
CA ASN A 325 19.96 -0.88 5.70
C ASN A 325 18.73 -1.44 6.43
N ILE A 326 17.51 -1.05 6.02
CA ILE A 326 16.30 -1.41 6.77
C ILE A 326 16.02 -2.90 6.61
N HIS A 327 16.02 -3.43 5.39
CA HIS A 327 15.79 -4.84 5.09
C HIS A 327 16.64 -5.76 5.98
N LYS A 328 17.93 -5.45 6.13
CA LYS A 328 18.88 -6.29 6.91
C LYS A 328 18.58 -6.38 8.40
N VAL A 329 17.91 -5.40 8.98
CA VAL A 329 17.75 -5.30 10.45
C VAL A 329 16.31 -5.46 10.90
N VAL A 330 15.33 -5.08 10.08
CA VAL A 330 13.96 -4.79 10.52
C VAL A 330 13.22 -5.98 11.11
N GLY A 331 13.49 -7.19 10.62
CA GLY A 331 12.85 -8.42 11.14
C GLY A 331 13.49 -8.98 12.42
N LEU A 332 14.58 -8.37 12.91
CA LEU A 332 15.31 -8.77 14.12
C LEU A 332 14.81 -8.01 15.37
N PRO A 333 15.10 -8.48 16.60
CA PRO A 333 14.79 -7.74 17.83
C PRO A 333 15.41 -6.35 17.84
N GLY A 334 14.62 -5.29 18.07
CA GLY A 334 15.06 -3.90 17.96
C GLY A 334 15.15 -3.36 16.53
N GLY A 335 14.95 -4.21 15.52
CA GLY A 335 14.99 -3.85 14.10
C GLY A 335 13.98 -2.77 13.71
N PHE A 336 12.77 -2.81 14.28
CA PHE A 336 11.75 -1.80 14.03
C PHE A 336 12.18 -0.40 14.48
N ALA A 337 12.76 -0.27 15.68
CA ALA A 337 13.30 1.00 16.17
C ALA A 337 14.43 1.51 15.25
N LYS A 338 15.28 0.61 14.76
CA LYS A 338 16.35 0.95 13.82
C LYS A 338 15.81 1.39 12.46
N ALA A 339 14.75 0.77 11.96
CA ALA A 339 14.04 1.23 10.76
C ALA A 339 13.51 2.66 10.93
N THR A 340 12.84 2.96 12.06
CA THR A 340 12.36 4.32 12.37
C THR A 340 13.52 5.32 12.44
N PHE A 341 14.65 4.94 13.04
CA PHE A 341 15.85 5.79 13.05
C PHE A 341 16.43 6.04 11.66
N ILE A 342 16.46 5.01 10.81
CA ILE A 342 16.96 5.14 9.43
C ILE A 342 16.08 6.12 8.66
N ILE A 343 14.76 6.00 8.79
CA ILE A 343 13.76 6.80 8.08
C ILE A 343 13.75 8.25 8.59
N ASN A 344 13.64 8.47 9.91
CA ASN A 344 13.44 9.81 10.46
C ASN A 344 14.07 10.04 11.85
N GLY A 345 15.22 9.41 12.12
CA GLY A 345 15.83 9.41 13.45
C GLY A 345 16.19 10.79 14.00
N GLY A 346 16.50 11.76 13.14
CA GLY A 346 16.80 13.13 13.57
C GLY A 346 15.61 13.87 14.19
N LEU A 347 14.38 13.45 13.88
CA LEU A 347 13.15 14.05 14.41
C LEU A 347 12.45 13.17 15.43
N GLU A 348 12.64 11.85 15.39
CA GLU A 348 11.81 10.89 16.14
C GLU A 348 12.56 10.05 17.17
N CYS A 349 13.89 10.03 17.17
CA CYS A 349 14.69 9.15 18.01
C CYS A 349 15.62 9.92 18.98
N GLY A 350 16.02 9.23 20.05
CA GLY A 350 16.75 9.82 21.19
C GLY A 350 15.84 10.10 22.38
N VAL A 351 16.42 10.52 23.51
CA VAL A 351 15.68 10.64 24.78
C VAL A 351 14.58 11.71 24.74
N ASN A 352 14.77 12.79 23.96
CA ASN A 352 13.82 13.91 23.85
C ASN A 352 13.76 14.45 22.40
N PRO A 353 13.17 13.70 21.45
CA PRO A 353 13.16 14.09 20.06
C PRO A 353 12.05 15.12 19.76
N PRO A 354 12.22 16.00 18.76
CA PRO A 354 11.24 17.04 18.41
C PRO A 354 9.85 16.52 18.03
N ASN A 355 9.78 15.34 17.41
CA ASN A 355 8.55 14.73 16.91
C ASN A 355 8.31 13.35 17.54
N ARG A 356 8.26 13.33 18.87
CA ARG A 356 8.13 12.08 19.64
C ARG A 356 6.87 11.27 19.31
N ASP A 357 5.73 11.92 19.06
CA ASP A 357 4.45 11.22 18.94
C ASP A 357 4.30 10.47 17.60
N SER A 358 5.10 10.81 16.60
CA SER A 358 5.15 10.07 15.33
C SER A 358 5.65 8.63 15.55
N GLU A 359 6.71 8.44 16.34
CA GLU A 359 7.23 7.10 16.65
C GLU A 359 6.17 6.21 17.32
N LYS A 360 5.38 6.77 18.25
CA LYS A 360 4.27 6.04 18.89
C LYS A 360 3.27 5.53 17.85
N SER A 361 2.98 6.36 16.84
CA SER A 361 2.08 6.00 15.75
C SER A 361 2.68 4.92 14.84
N ARG A 362 4.00 4.98 14.57
CA ARG A 362 4.74 3.90 13.88
C ARG A 362 4.64 2.58 14.64
N ILE A 363 4.93 2.60 15.95
CA ILE A 363 4.86 1.40 16.81
C ILE A 363 3.44 0.83 16.85
N ALA A 364 2.42 1.67 16.98
CA ALA A 364 1.02 1.23 16.98
C ALA A 364 0.65 0.56 15.65
N SER A 365 1.04 1.16 14.52
CA SER A 365 0.79 0.60 13.18
C SER A 365 1.55 -0.72 12.98
N PHE A 366 2.80 -0.80 13.40
CA PHE A 366 3.58 -2.03 13.35
C PHE A 366 2.94 -3.16 14.15
N LYS A 367 2.49 -2.90 15.38
CA LYS A 367 1.79 -3.89 16.20
C LYS A 367 0.49 -4.36 15.54
N LYS A 368 -0.31 -3.43 15.01
CA LYS A 368 -1.53 -3.74 14.25
C LYS A 368 -1.22 -4.66 13.07
N PHE A 369 -0.20 -4.37 12.27
CA PHE A 369 0.14 -5.21 11.11
C PHE A 369 0.78 -6.54 11.51
N CYS A 370 1.56 -6.60 12.59
CA CYS A 370 2.05 -7.85 13.16
C CYS A 370 0.90 -8.77 13.56
N GLU A 371 -0.11 -8.23 14.25
CA GLU A 371 -1.32 -8.97 14.63
C GLU A 371 -2.06 -9.51 13.40
N LEU A 372 -2.31 -8.65 12.40
CA LEU A 372 -2.98 -9.05 11.15
C LEU A 372 -2.21 -10.13 10.37
N LEU A 373 -0.88 -10.11 10.44
CA LEU A 373 -0.01 -11.08 9.77
C LEU A 373 0.29 -12.31 10.64
N GLY A 374 -0.20 -12.37 11.88
CA GLY A 374 -0.01 -13.51 12.78
C GLY A 374 1.43 -13.67 13.25
N VAL A 375 2.14 -12.57 13.54
CA VAL A 375 3.51 -12.59 14.07
C VAL A 375 3.63 -11.73 15.34
N ALA A 376 4.46 -12.15 16.29
CA ALA A 376 4.79 -11.31 17.43
C ALA A 376 5.69 -10.12 17.00
N PRO A 377 5.41 -8.88 17.43
CA PRO A 377 6.23 -7.70 17.10
C PRO A 377 7.67 -7.78 17.60
N GLY A 378 7.92 -8.56 18.65
CA GLY A 378 9.20 -8.59 19.36
C GLY A 378 9.37 -7.41 20.31
N ASP A 379 10.58 -7.30 20.87
CA ASP A 379 10.95 -6.31 21.87
C ASP A 379 11.75 -5.14 21.27
N ASN A 380 12.04 -4.14 22.11
CA ASN A 380 12.87 -2.96 21.76
C ASN A 380 12.33 -2.15 20.58
N LEU A 381 11.01 -1.95 20.54
CA LEU A 381 10.32 -1.27 19.44
C LEU A 381 10.56 0.25 19.38
N SER A 382 11.05 0.84 20.47
CA SER A 382 11.27 2.29 20.55
C SER A 382 12.75 2.65 20.39
N CYS A 383 13.00 3.68 19.58
CA CYS A 383 14.26 4.40 19.46
C CYS A 383 14.35 5.63 20.39
N GLN A 384 13.38 5.83 21.29
CA GLN A 384 13.33 6.94 22.25
C GLN A 384 13.84 6.56 23.64
N THR A 385 14.81 5.65 23.69
CA THR A 385 15.41 5.16 24.93
C THR A 385 16.88 5.52 24.98
N ALA A 386 17.47 5.55 26.18
CA ALA A 386 18.91 5.74 26.34
C ALA A 386 19.73 4.55 25.80
N ASP A 387 19.08 3.38 25.64
CA ASP A 387 19.70 2.15 25.18
C ASP A 387 19.69 1.99 23.65
N PHE A 388 19.10 2.94 22.92
CA PHE A 388 19.06 2.96 21.46
C PHE A 388 20.26 3.73 20.87
N PRO A 389 20.90 3.25 19.78
CA PRO A 389 20.63 2.00 19.06
C PRO A 389 21.13 0.76 19.82
N PRO A 390 20.47 -0.40 19.70
CA PRO A 390 20.96 -1.66 20.27
C PRO A 390 22.35 -2.00 19.73
N LYS A 391 23.24 -2.50 20.59
CA LYS A 391 24.62 -2.87 20.21
C LYS A 391 24.73 -4.04 19.23
N ALA A 392 23.64 -4.80 19.01
CA ALA A 392 23.65 -6.10 18.34
C ALA A 392 22.73 -6.16 17.09
N LEU A 393 22.58 -5.04 16.38
CA LEU A 393 21.82 -4.97 15.12
C LEU A 393 22.74 -4.92 13.89
#